data_AF-A0A5R2N6J2-F1
#
_entry.id   AF-A0A5R2N6J2-F1
#
_cell.length_a   1.000
_cell.length_b   1.000
_cell.length_c   1.000
_cell.angle_alpha   90.00
_cell.angle_beta   90.00
_cell.angle_gamma   90.00
#
_symmetry.space_group_name_H-M   'P 1'
#
loop_
_entity.id
_entity.type
_entity.pdbx_description
1 polymer ?
#
loop_
_entity_poly.entity_id
_entity_poly.type
_entity_poly.pdbx_seq_one_letter_code
_entity_poly.pdbx_strand_id
1 'polypeptide(L)'
;LTIFGPWRGEDETLVRSVLDYFQEATGAEVKYSSSENYEQQIVIDTQAGSPPNIAVLPQPGLIQDLASKGVLTPLGDDVAAWVKENYAAGDSWAKLGTYNGKDGKPGFYAFPYKIDVKGLVWYSLDNFEEAGYKVPKTQEELAELEKKIIADGGKPWCIGLGSGGATGWPATDWVEDIMLRTQPPEVYDKWVKNEIPFTDPAVVNAIDIFGKI
;
A
#
# COMPACT_ATOMS: atom_id res chain seq x y z
N LEU A 1 26.07 2.25 -1.75
CA LEU A 1 24.73 1.65 -1.83
C LEU A 1 23.72 2.74 -2.14
N THR A 2 22.91 2.61 -3.20
CA THR A 2 21.79 3.53 -3.49
C THR A 2 20.47 2.89 -3.10
N ILE A 3 19.64 3.62 -2.37
CA ILE A 3 18.31 3.19 -1.93
C ILE A 3 17.30 4.21 -2.46
N PHE A 4 16.25 3.71 -3.11
CA PHE A 4 15.15 4.51 -3.61
C PHE A 4 13.84 4.09 -2.94
N GLY A 5 13.00 5.03 -2.53
CA GLY A 5 11.72 4.68 -1.92
C GLY A 5 10.72 5.84 -1.81
N PRO A 6 9.58 5.59 -1.14
CA PRO A 6 8.47 6.54 -1.08
C PRO A 6 8.60 7.58 0.05
N TRP A 7 9.54 7.40 1.00
CA TRP A 7 9.62 8.22 2.20
C TRP A 7 10.14 9.62 1.91
N ARG A 8 9.37 10.61 2.37
CA ARG A 8 9.60 12.05 2.18
C ARG A 8 9.30 12.80 3.48
N GLY A 9 9.86 13.98 3.65
CA GLY A 9 9.59 14.82 4.82
C GLY A 9 10.03 14.15 6.13
N GLU A 10 9.11 13.99 7.09
CA GLU A 10 9.40 13.36 8.38
C GLU A 10 9.80 11.89 8.23
N ASP A 11 9.13 11.13 7.35
CA ASP A 11 9.50 9.74 7.08
C ASP A 11 10.91 9.61 6.53
N GLU A 12 11.35 10.57 5.70
CA GLU A 12 12.71 10.61 5.20
C GLU A 12 13.72 10.89 6.32
N THR A 13 13.36 11.75 7.27
CA THR A 13 14.20 12.00 8.45
C THR A 13 14.35 10.72 9.29
N LEU A 14 13.25 9.99 9.50
CA LEU A 14 13.24 8.74 10.26
C LEU A 14 14.05 7.64 9.55
N VAL A 15 13.88 7.42 8.25
CA VAL A 15 14.65 6.37 7.55
C VAL A 15 16.13 6.71 7.53
N ARG A 16 16.50 7.98 7.34
CA ARG A 16 17.91 8.42 7.38
C ARG A 16 18.55 8.10 8.73
N SER A 17 17.84 8.28 9.84
CA SER A 17 18.36 7.93 11.17
C SER A 17 18.75 6.45 11.29
N VAL A 18 17.93 5.55 10.74
CA VAL A 18 18.21 4.11 10.71
C VAL A 18 19.39 3.79 9.80
N LEU A 19 19.44 4.44 8.62
CA LEU A 19 20.55 4.25 7.68
C LEU A 19 21.87 4.75 8.26
N ASP A 20 21.88 5.83 9.03
CA ASP A 20 23.09 6.34 9.68
C ASP A 20 23.69 5.33 10.67
N TYR A 21 22.86 4.69 11.49
CA TYR A 21 23.32 3.58 12.35
C TYR A 21 23.91 2.42 11.54
N PHE A 22 23.31 2.07 10.41
CA PHE A 22 23.84 1.05 9.52
C PHE A 22 25.19 1.45 8.92
N GLN A 23 25.35 2.71 8.49
CA GLN A 23 26.60 3.23 7.96
C GLN A 23 27.70 3.22 9.03
N GLU A 24 27.39 3.64 10.26
CA GLU A 24 28.34 3.62 11.37
C GLU A 24 28.79 2.19 11.72
N ALA A 25 27.85 1.25 11.77
CA ALA A 25 28.14 -0.14 12.14
C ALA A 25 28.92 -0.92 11.06
N THR A 26 28.76 -0.55 9.79
CA THR A 26 29.30 -1.34 8.66
C THR A 26 30.40 -0.64 7.87
N GLY A 27 30.52 0.68 7.99
CA GLY A 27 31.38 1.51 7.14
C GLY A 27 30.88 1.67 5.70
N ALA A 28 29.67 1.21 5.36
CA ALA A 28 29.09 1.37 4.03
C ALA A 28 28.66 2.83 3.79
N GLU A 29 28.81 3.32 2.55
CA GLU A 29 28.19 4.59 2.11
C GLU A 29 26.81 4.32 1.52
N VAL A 30 25.78 4.95 2.08
CA VAL A 30 24.37 4.80 1.68
C VAL A 30 23.82 6.14 1.19
N LYS A 31 23.23 6.14 -0.02
CA LYS A 31 22.55 7.29 -0.60
C LYS A 31 21.07 6.97 -0.75
N TYR A 32 20.25 7.64 0.05
CA TYR A 32 18.79 7.57 -0.05
C TYR A 32 18.24 8.69 -0.94
N SER A 33 17.38 8.31 -1.88
CA SER A 33 16.58 9.23 -2.70
C SER A 33 15.10 8.81 -2.72
N SER A 34 14.22 9.78 -2.97
CA SER A 34 12.77 9.58 -3.04
C SER A 34 12.15 10.41 -4.15
N SER A 35 10.93 10.05 -4.57
CA SER A 35 10.15 10.77 -5.59
C SER A 35 8.66 10.65 -5.30
N GLU A 36 7.87 11.66 -5.66
CA GLU A 36 6.40 11.56 -5.65
C GLU A 36 5.89 10.63 -6.76
N ASN A 37 6.66 10.44 -7.82
CA ASN A 37 6.34 9.53 -8.94
C ASN A 37 7.22 8.28 -8.90
N TYR A 38 7.52 7.76 -7.71
CA TYR A 38 8.50 6.68 -7.54
C TYR A 38 8.17 5.42 -8.36
N GLU A 39 6.88 5.09 -8.53
CA GLU A 39 6.40 3.97 -9.34
C GLU A 39 6.80 4.09 -10.81
N GLN A 40 6.65 5.29 -11.38
CA GLN A 40 7.04 5.54 -12.77
C GLN A 40 8.56 5.62 -12.88
N GLN A 41 9.21 6.27 -11.92
CA GLN A 41 10.66 6.46 -11.92
C GLN A 41 11.41 5.12 -11.86
N ILE A 42 10.99 4.16 -11.02
CA ILE A 42 11.68 2.86 -10.95
C ILE A 42 11.57 2.07 -12.25
N VAL A 43 10.44 2.19 -12.97
CA VAL A 43 10.26 1.58 -14.29
C VAL A 43 11.19 2.24 -15.31
N ILE A 44 11.31 3.57 -15.28
CA ILE A 44 12.21 4.32 -16.17
C ILE A 44 13.67 3.94 -15.89
N ASP A 45 14.10 3.95 -14.63
CA ASP A 45 15.48 3.68 -14.24
C ASP A 45 15.91 2.24 -14.58
N THR A 46 15.01 1.27 -14.38
CA THR A 46 15.27 -0.13 -14.77
C THR A 46 15.36 -0.30 -16.29
N GLN A 47 14.54 0.41 -17.07
CA GLN A 47 14.61 0.40 -18.54
C GLN A 47 15.85 1.12 -19.08
N ALA A 48 16.28 2.19 -18.42
CA ALA A 48 17.49 2.94 -18.77
C ALA A 48 18.79 2.23 -18.37
N GLY A 49 18.70 1.13 -17.60
CA GLY A 49 19.86 0.40 -17.11
C GLY A 49 20.59 1.07 -15.95
N SER A 50 19.92 1.99 -15.23
CA SER A 50 20.45 2.71 -14.07
C SER A 50 19.57 2.57 -12.81
N PRO A 51 19.09 1.37 -12.43
CA PRO A 51 18.30 1.21 -11.23
C PRO A 51 19.12 1.47 -9.96
N PRO A 52 18.45 1.83 -8.84
CA PRO A 52 19.09 1.83 -7.53
C PRO A 52 19.52 0.41 -7.13
N ASN A 53 20.42 0.30 -6.14
CA ASN A 53 20.78 -1.02 -5.60
C ASN A 53 19.61 -1.65 -4.84
N ILE A 54 18.80 -0.86 -4.14
CA ILE A 54 17.61 -1.30 -3.40
C ILE A 54 16.46 -0.34 -3.75
N ALA A 55 15.32 -0.91 -4.12
CA ALA A 55 14.06 -0.17 -4.27
C ALA A 55 13.06 -0.63 -3.22
N VAL A 56 12.46 0.32 -2.51
CA VAL A 56 11.37 0.10 -1.57
C VAL A 56 10.07 0.45 -2.27
N LEU A 57 9.23 -0.56 -2.53
CA LEU A 57 7.99 -0.41 -3.27
C LEU A 57 6.82 -0.97 -2.44
N PRO A 58 5.76 -0.19 -2.18
CA PRO A 58 4.59 -0.65 -1.44
C PRO A 58 3.59 -1.43 -2.30
N GLN A 59 3.88 -1.67 -3.59
CA GLN A 59 2.97 -2.27 -4.55
C GLN A 59 3.46 -3.66 -5.01
N PRO A 60 2.89 -4.77 -4.48
CA PRO A 60 3.23 -6.12 -4.91
C PRO A 60 3.09 -6.36 -6.42
N GLY A 61 2.08 -5.77 -7.07
CA GLY A 61 1.88 -5.89 -8.51
C GLY A 61 3.01 -5.28 -9.34
N LEU A 62 3.53 -4.12 -8.94
CA LEU A 62 4.69 -3.51 -9.60
C LEU A 62 5.95 -4.37 -9.44
N ILE A 63 6.16 -4.96 -8.25
CA ILE A 63 7.28 -5.87 -8.01
C ILE A 63 7.15 -7.12 -8.89
N GLN A 64 5.95 -7.69 -8.99
CA GLN A 64 5.67 -8.82 -9.88
C GLN A 64 6.02 -8.50 -11.34
N ASP A 65 5.62 -7.32 -11.82
CA ASP A 65 5.93 -6.87 -13.18
C ASP A 65 7.44 -6.74 -13.40
N LEU A 66 8.17 -6.15 -12.45
CA LEU A 66 9.63 -6.03 -12.51
C LEU A 66 10.32 -7.41 -12.49
N ALA A 67 9.83 -8.35 -11.67
CA ALA A 67 10.33 -9.73 -11.64
C ALA A 67 10.16 -10.41 -13.01
N SER A 68 8.97 -10.28 -13.62
CA SER A 68 8.67 -10.86 -14.94
C SER A 68 9.54 -10.29 -16.07
N LYS A 69 9.98 -9.02 -15.93
CA LYS A 69 10.92 -8.36 -16.86
C LYS A 69 12.38 -8.79 -16.63
N GLY A 70 12.68 -9.46 -15.52
CA GLY A 70 14.02 -9.95 -15.18
C GLY A 70 14.97 -8.84 -14.72
N VAL A 71 14.43 -7.75 -14.18
CA VAL A 71 15.23 -6.62 -13.66
C VAL A 71 15.46 -6.69 -12.15
N LEU A 72 14.91 -7.70 -11.47
CA LEU A 72 15.11 -7.96 -10.04
C LEU A 72 16.11 -9.10 -9.84
N THR A 73 16.98 -8.93 -8.84
CA THR A 73 17.87 -10.00 -8.38
C THR A 73 17.09 -10.98 -7.48
N PRO A 74 17.11 -12.30 -7.76
CA PRO A 74 16.55 -13.28 -6.82
C PRO A 74 17.30 -13.22 -5.49
N LEU A 75 16.55 -13.19 -4.38
CA LEU A 75 17.11 -13.14 -3.03
C LEU A 75 17.52 -14.52 -2.50
N GLY A 76 16.97 -15.60 -3.08
CA GLY A 76 17.32 -16.98 -2.72
C GLY A 76 16.35 -17.63 -1.73
N ASP A 77 16.42 -18.96 -1.67
CA ASP A 77 15.56 -19.80 -0.82
C ASP A 77 15.90 -19.66 0.66
N ASP A 78 17.14 -19.31 1.00
CA ASP A 78 17.62 -19.05 2.35
C ASP A 78 16.95 -17.81 2.95
N VAL A 79 16.86 -16.72 2.18
CA VAL A 79 16.15 -15.51 2.61
C VAL A 79 14.64 -15.78 2.72
N ALA A 80 14.07 -16.54 1.79
CA ALA A 80 12.67 -16.95 1.84
C ALA A 80 12.38 -17.79 3.10
N ALA A 81 13.27 -18.74 3.44
CA ALA A 81 13.16 -19.56 4.66
C ALA A 81 13.27 -18.68 5.91
N TRP A 82 14.22 -17.74 5.94
CA TRP A 82 14.37 -16.80 7.05
C TRP A 82 13.07 -16.01 7.29
N VAL A 83 12.41 -15.52 6.23
CA VAL A 83 11.12 -14.82 6.34
C VAL A 83 10.04 -15.73 6.92
N LYS A 84 9.98 -17.00 6.49
CA LYS A 84 9.01 -17.96 7.02
C LYS A 84 9.21 -18.24 8.51
N GLU A 85 10.46 -18.33 8.95
CA GLU A 85 10.82 -18.66 10.32
C GLU A 85 10.64 -17.47 11.28
N ASN A 86 10.91 -16.25 10.81
CA ASN A 86 11.02 -15.08 11.70
C ASN A 86 9.76 -14.19 11.70
N TYR A 87 8.84 -14.34 10.76
CA TYR A 87 7.59 -13.57 10.73
C TYR A 87 6.39 -14.40 11.22
N ALA A 88 5.51 -13.76 12.00
CA ALA A 88 4.35 -14.42 12.65
C ALA A 88 3.38 -15.09 11.66
N ALA A 89 3.31 -14.61 10.42
CA ALA A 89 2.51 -15.20 9.35
C ALA A 89 3.41 -15.67 8.20
N GLY A 90 4.49 -16.38 8.54
CA GLY A 90 5.64 -16.74 7.70
C GLY A 90 5.32 -17.07 6.24
N ASP A 91 4.49 -18.07 5.97
CA ASP A 91 4.14 -18.45 4.60
C ASP A 91 3.38 -17.36 3.83
N SER A 92 2.54 -16.59 4.52
CA SER A 92 1.82 -15.47 3.90
C SER A 92 2.77 -14.33 3.55
N TRP A 93 3.75 -14.05 4.41
CA TRP A 93 4.78 -13.04 4.15
C TRP A 93 5.71 -13.47 3.03
N ALA A 94 6.19 -14.72 3.03
CA ALA A 94 7.03 -15.23 1.96
C ALA A 94 6.34 -15.17 0.58
N LYS A 95 5.02 -15.40 0.52
CA LYS A 95 4.24 -15.24 -0.71
C LYS A 95 4.24 -13.81 -1.24
N LEU A 96 4.25 -12.79 -0.37
CA LEU A 96 4.33 -11.37 -0.79
C LEU A 96 5.67 -11.01 -1.45
N GLY A 97 6.70 -11.86 -1.34
CA GLY A 97 7.96 -11.70 -2.04
C GLY A 97 8.18 -12.67 -3.20
N THR A 98 7.23 -13.58 -3.45
CA THR A 98 7.41 -14.68 -4.42
C THR A 98 6.65 -14.39 -5.71
N TYR A 99 7.38 -14.31 -6.83
CA TYR A 99 6.81 -13.98 -8.14
C TYR A 99 7.42 -14.85 -9.24
N ASN A 100 6.76 -14.92 -10.39
CA ASN A 100 7.36 -15.54 -11.57
C ASN A 100 8.42 -14.61 -12.17
N GLY A 101 9.63 -15.11 -12.34
CA GLY A 101 10.71 -14.41 -13.03
C GLY A 101 10.53 -14.37 -14.54
N LYS A 102 11.52 -13.81 -15.24
CA LYS A 102 11.57 -13.76 -16.72
C LYS A 102 11.51 -15.14 -17.39
N ASP A 103 11.94 -16.18 -16.71
CA ASP A 103 11.88 -17.57 -17.17
C ASP A 103 10.53 -18.26 -16.84
N GLY A 104 9.59 -17.52 -16.26
CA GLY A 104 8.28 -18.02 -15.84
C GLY A 104 8.29 -18.86 -14.57
N LYS A 105 9.43 -19.00 -13.88
CA LYS A 105 9.54 -19.80 -12.66
C LYS A 105 9.36 -18.95 -11.42
N PRO A 106 8.74 -19.50 -10.36
CA PRO A 106 8.64 -18.80 -9.09
C PRO A 106 10.03 -18.59 -8.49
N GLY A 107 10.26 -17.39 -7.97
CA GLY A 107 11.45 -17.04 -7.19
C GLY A 107 11.10 -15.99 -6.14
N PHE A 108 11.92 -15.92 -5.09
CA PHE A 108 11.79 -14.91 -4.05
C PHE A 108 12.57 -13.66 -4.44
N TYR A 109 11.86 -12.56 -4.75
CA TYR A 109 12.42 -11.33 -5.33
C TYR A 109 12.28 -10.10 -4.44
N ALA A 110 11.43 -10.14 -3.40
CA ALA A 110 11.23 -9.01 -2.51
C ALA A 110 11.17 -9.45 -1.05
N PHE A 111 11.76 -8.63 -0.18
CA PHE A 111 11.77 -8.85 1.26
C PHE A 111 10.69 -7.99 1.93
N PRO A 112 9.57 -8.56 2.40
CA PRO A 112 8.57 -7.82 3.16
C PRO A 112 9.11 -7.50 4.56
N TYR A 113 9.05 -6.24 4.96
CA TYR A 113 9.55 -5.78 6.27
C TYR A 113 8.53 -4.95 7.08
N LYS A 114 7.42 -4.55 6.47
CA LYS A 114 6.36 -3.74 7.08
C LYS A 114 5.01 -4.09 6.47
N ILE A 115 3.95 -4.03 7.28
CA ILE A 115 2.55 -4.09 6.85
C ILE A 115 1.81 -2.92 7.49
N ASP A 116 1.00 -2.23 6.69
CA ASP A 116 0.10 -1.17 7.13
C ASP A 116 -1.35 -1.66 7.00
N VAL A 117 -2.13 -1.53 8.08
CA VAL A 117 -3.56 -1.85 8.05
C VAL A 117 -4.32 -0.66 7.45
N LYS A 118 -5.13 -0.94 6.43
CA LYS A 118 -6.03 0.02 5.78
C LYS A 118 -7.47 -0.18 6.24
N GLY A 119 -8.34 0.78 5.91
CA GLY A 119 -9.77 0.73 6.28
C GLY A 119 -10.09 1.13 7.72
N LEU A 120 -9.14 1.75 8.44
CA LEU A 120 -9.39 2.32 9.77
C LEU A 120 -10.01 3.72 9.65
N VAL A 121 -11.07 3.95 10.43
CA VAL A 121 -11.70 5.27 10.57
C VAL A 121 -11.16 5.95 11.83
N TRP A 122 -10.43 7.04 11.64
CA TRP A 122 -9.90 7.88 12.72
C TRP A 122 -10.90 8.97 13.10
N TYR A 123 -11.05 9.24 14.39
CA TYR A 123 -11.94 10.27 14.91
C TYR A 123 -11.36 10.92 16.17
N SER A 124 -11.82 12.14 16.50
CA SER A 124 -11.46 12.84 17.74
C SER A 124 -12.39 12.40 18.87
N LEU A 125 -11.82 11.88 19.96
CA LEU A 125 -12.57 11.50 21.17
C LEU A 125 -13.28 12.71 21.76
N ASP A 126 -12.57 13.82 21.97
CA ASP A 126 -13.12 15.05 22.56
C ASP A 126 -14.31 15.57 21.74
N ASN A 127 -14.21 15.60 20.41
CA ASN A 127 -15.31 16.06 19.56
C ASN A 127 -16.53 15.14 19.64
N PHE A 128 -16.30 13.82 19.76
CA PHE A 128 -17.39 12.84 19.91
C PHE A 128 -18.08 12.99 21.26
N GLU A 129 -17.32 13.21 22.33
CA GLU A 129 -17.87 13.44 23.67
C GLU A 129 -18.68 14.74 23.73
N GLU A 130 -18.13 15.85 23.23
CA GLU A 130 -18.80 17.16 23.20
C GLU A 130 -20.10 17.14 22.39
N ALA A 131 -20.10 16.45 21.24
CA ALA A 131 -21.26 16.36 20.37
C ALA A 131 -22.24 15.21 20.74
N GLY A 132 -21.90 14.39 21.73
CA GLY A 132 -22.70 13.24 22.17
C GLY A 132 -22.80 12.12 21.11
N TYR A 133 -21.78 11.98 20.26
CA TYR A 133 -21.72 10.92 19.25
C TYR A 133 -21.30 9.59 19.85
N LYS A 134 -21.72 8.50 19.20
CA LYS A 134 -21.33 7.13 19.55
C LYS A 134 -20.57 6.52 18.39
N VAL A 135 -19.56 5.70 18.71
CA VAL A 135 -18.79 4.97 17.70
C VAL A 135 -19.71 3.96 17.01
N PRO A 136 -19.93 4.09 15.68
CA PRO A 136 -20.77 3.17 14.93
C PRO A 136 -20.12 1.78 14.86
N LYS A 137 -20.95 0.75 14.85
CA LYS A 137 -20.56 -0.66 14.77
C LYS A 137 -20.94 -1.30 13.44
N THR A 138 -21.80 -0.65 12.66
CA THR A 138 -22.17 -1.06 11.30
C THR A 138 -22.04 0.08 10.31
N GLN A 139 -22.13 -0.24 9.02
CA GLN A 139 -22.10 0.75 7.95
C GLN A 139 -23.37 1.61 7.95
N GLU A 140 -24.52 1.04 8.31
CA GLU A 140 -25.78 1.77 8.46
C GLU A 140 -25.68 2.79 9.61
N GLU A 141 -25.12 2.38 10.75
CA GLU A 141 -24.88 3.28 11.88
C GLU A 141 -23.87 4.40 11.53
N LEU A 142 -22.85 4.08 10.72
CA LEU A 142 -21.90 5.08 10.22
C LEU A 142 -22.60 6.10 9.31
N ALA A 143 -23.44 5.65 8.37
CA ALA A 143 -24.20 6.52 7.50
C ALA A 143 -25.24 7.38 8.26
N GLU A 144 -25.82 6.87 9.35
CA GLU A 144 -26.67 7.66 10.24
C GLU A 144 -25.88 8.71 11.01
N LEU A 145 -24.68 8.37 11.49
CA LEU A 145 -23.78 9.30 12.16
C LEU A 145 -23.33 10.42 11.22
N GLU A 146 -22.99 10.12 9.97
CA GLU A 146 -22.65 11.12 8.95
C GLU A 146 -23.78 12.13 8.75
N LYS A 147 -25.02 11.65 8.57
CA LYS A 147 -26.21 12.51 8.45
C LYS A 147 -26.39 13.39 9.68
N LYS A 148 -26.15 12.85 10.88
CA LYS A 148 -26.22 13.61 12.13
C LYS A 148 -25.16 14.70 12.18
N ILE A 149 -23.90 14.40 11.85
CA ILE A 149 -22.81 15.38 11.81
C ILE A 149 -23.15 16.52 10.83
N ILE A 150 -23.71 16.20 9.67
CA ILE A 150 -24.15 17.20 8.69
C ILE A 150 -25.29 18.07 9.24
N ALA A 151 -26.29 17.46 9.88
CA ALA A 151 -27.42 18.17 10.49
C ALA A 151 -26.98 19.09 11.64
N ASP A 152 -25.92 18.71 12.36
CA ASP A 152 -25.27 19.51 13.40
C ASP A 152 -24.36 20.62 12.82
N GLY A 153 -24.22 20.71 11.49
CA GLY A 153 -23.44 21.72 10.77
C GLY A 153 -21.95 21.37 10.54
N GLY A 154 -21.56 20.14 10.85
CA GLY A 154 -20.19 19.63 10.69
C GLY A 154 -19.91 19.03 9.31
N LYS A 155 -18.66 18.60 9.13
CA LYS A 155 -18.22 17.78 7.99
C LYS A 155 -17.80 16.41 8.53
N PRO A 156 -18.45 15.30 8.13
CA PRO A 156 -18.16 13.98 8.68
C PRO A 156 -16.74 13.49 8.36
N TRP A 157 -16.21 13.91 7.21
CA TRP A 157 -14.96 13.39 6.66
C TRP A 157 -13.95 14.50 6.37
N CYS A 158 -12.67 14.19 6.62
CA CYS A 158 -11.53 14.98 6.21
C CYS A 158 -10.69 14.15 5.24
N ILE A 159 -10.96 14.28 3.94
CA ILE A 159 -10.30 13.48 2.89
C ILE A 159 -9.55 14.42 1.94
N GLY A 160 -8.26 14.19 1.78
CA GLY A 160 -7.43 14.87 0.78
C GLY A 160 -7.33 14.02 -0.49
N LEU A 161 -7.98 14.45 -1.57
CA LEU A 161 -7.89 13.82 -2.89
C LEU A 161 -7.31 14.80 -3.91
N GLY A 162 -6.41 14.32 -4.76
CA GLY A 162 -5.87 15.10 -5.87
C GLY A 162 -5.58 14.24 -7.10
N SER A 163 -5.62 14.86 -8.29
CA SER A 163 -5.35 14.20 -9.58
C SER A 163 -3.85 14.25 -9.97
N GLY A 164 -2.95 14.08 -8.99
CA GLY A 164 -1.50 13.97 -9.18
C GLY A 164 -1.01 12.53 -8.97
N GLY A 165 0.26 12.27 -9.30
CA GLY A 165 0.84 10.92 -9.33
C GLY A 165 0.72 10.11 -8.04
N ALA A 166 0.68 10.78 -6.87
CA ALA A 166 0.54 10.13 -5.56
C ALA A 166 -0.53 10.75 -4.66
N THR A 167 -1.52 11.47 -5.20
CA THR A 167 -2.56 12.14 -4.40
C THR A 167 -3.96 11.55 -4.58
N GLY A 168 -4.11 10.57 -5.49
CA GLY A 168 -5.38 9.90 -5.76
C GLY A 168 -5.59 8.60 -4.98
N TRP A 169 -4.50 7.98 -4.48
CA TRP A 169 -4.56 6.69 -3.80
C TRP A 169 -5.46 6.64 -2.56
N PRO A 170 -5.72 7.73 -1.79
CA PRO A 170 -6.64 7.60 -0.68
C PRO A 170 -8.04 7.18 -1.15
N ALA A 171 -8.47 7.55 -2.35
CA ALA A 171 -9.74 7.10 -2.92
C ALA A 171 -9.73 5.60 -3.29
N THR A 172 -8.57 5.04 -3.70
CA THR A 172 -8.50 3.60 -3.99
C THR A 172 -8.67 2.79 -2.71
N ASP A 173 -8.06 3.21 -1.59
CA ASP A 173 -8.25 2.56 -0.28
C ASP A 173 -9.75 2.48 0.11
N TRP A 174 -10.51 3.56 -0.13
CA TRP A 174 -11.95 3.58 0.13
C TRP A 174 -12.71 2.60 -0.76
N VAL A 175 -12.48 2.64 -2.07
CA VAL A 175 -13.17 1.76 -3.03
C VAL A 175 -12.83 0.30 -2.73
N GLU A 176 -11.57 -0.02 -2.43
CA GLU A 176 -11.10 -1.36 -2.10
C GLU A 176 -11.69 -1.89 -0.78
N ASP A 177 -11.75 -1.06 0.27
CA ASP A 177 -12.39 -1.44 1.54
C ASP A 177 -13.90 -1.67 1.36
N ILE A 178 -14.59 -0.79 0.62
CA ILE A 178 -16.01 -0.96 0.29
C ILE A 178 -16.23 -2.22 -0.54
N MET A 179 -15.35 -2.53 -1.48
CA MET A 179 -15.40 -3.73 -2.31
C MET A 179 -15.37 -4.98 -1.41
N LEU A 180 -14.45 -5.03 -0.45
CA LEU A 180 -14.30 -6.14 0.51
C LEU A 180 -15.43 -6.20 1.56
N ARG A 181 -16.11 -5.09 1.84
CA ARG A 181 -17.28 -5.06 2.74
C ARG A 181 -18.57 -5.46 2.07
N THR A 182 -18.69 -5.26 0.76
CA THR A 182 -19.94 -5.47 0.03
C THR A 182 -19.94 -6.72 -0.84
N GLN A 183 -18.77 -7.29 -1.12
CA GLN A 183 -18.63 -8.51 -1.91
C GLN A 183 -17.74 -9.55 -1.22
N PRO A 184 -17.88 -10.84 -1.60
CA PRO A 184 -16.92 -11.87 -1.20
C PRO A 184 -15.50 -11.55 -1.68
N PRO A 185 -14.45 -11.94 -0.93
CA PRO A 185 -13.04 -11.70 -1.29
C PRO A 185 -12.66 -12.20 -2.69
N GLU A 186 -13.32 -13.26 -3.19
CA GLU A 186 -13.04 -13.82 -4.51
C GLU A 186 -13.41 -12.86 -5.65
N VAL A 187 -14.34 -11.92 -5.42
CA VAL A 187 -14.66 -10.87 -6.39
C VAL A 187 -13.52 -9.86 -6.45
N TYR A 188 -12.95 -9.51 -5.30
CA TYR A 188 -11.77 -8.65 -5.23
C TYR A 188 -10.58 -9.29 -5.93
N ASP A 189 -10.34 -10.59 -5.70
CA ASP A 189 -9.28 -11.36 -6.37
C ASP A 189 -9.44 -11.36 -7.90
N LYS A 190 -10.68 -11.51 -8.39
CA LYS A 190 -10.96 -11.43 -9.84
C LYS A 190 -10.71 -10.03 -10.37
N TRP A 191 -11.04 -9.00 -9.60
CA TRP A 191 -10.84 -7.61 -10.01
C TRP A 191 -9.36 -7.28 -10.16
N VAL A 192 -8.53 -7.60 -9.15
CA VAL A 192 -7.09 -7.30 -9.20
C VAL A 192 -6.33 -8.13 -10.25
N LYS A 193 -6.86 -9.30 -10.62
CA LYS A 193 -6.35 -10.12 -11.75
C LYS A 193 -6.90 -9.69 -13.11
N ASN A 194 -7.78 -8.68 -13.14
CA ASN A 194 -8.48 -8.23 -14.34
C ASN A 194 -9.29 -9.35 -15.05
N GLU A 195 -9.83 -10.29 -14.26
CA GLU A 195 -10.78 -11.31 -14.72
C GLU A 195 -12.21 -10.76 -14.82
N ILE A 196 -12.49 -9.64 -14.13
CA ILE A 196 -13.69 -8.82 -14.29
C ILE A 196 -13.29 -7.38 -14.67
N PRO A 197 -14.09 -6.70 -15.50
CA PRO A 197 -13.79 -5.32 -15.91
C PRO A 197 -14.10 -4.33 -14.79
N PHE A 198 -13.51 -3.13 -14.85
CA PHE A 198 -13.88 -2.02 -13.96
C PHE A 198 -15.34 -1.56 -14.09
N THR A 199 -16.02 -1.92 -15.19
CA THR A 199 -17.46 -1.68 -15.40
C THR A 199 -18.34 -2.79 -14.83
N ASP A 200 -17.76 -3.79 -14.15
CA ASP A 200 -18.53 -4.83 -13.48
C ASP A 200 -19.47 -4.20 -12.42
N PRO A 201 -20.73 -4.65 -12.29
CA PRO A 201 -21.68 -4.10 -11.32
C PRO A 201 -21.14 -4.05 -9.88
N ALA A 202 -20.29 -5.00 -9.49
CA ALA A 202 -19.67 -5.02 -8.17
C ALA A 202 -18.73 -3.82 -7.96
N VAL A 203 -17.89 -3.52 -8.95
CA VAL A 203 -16.94 -2.40 -8.92
C VAL A 203 -17.68 -1.07 -8.99
N VAL A 204 -18.68 -0.96 -9.88
CA VAL A 204 -19.53 0.23 -10.00
C VAL A 204 -20.26 0.51 -8.69
N ASN A 205 -20.81 -0.50 -8.03
CA ASN A 205 -21.47 -0.34 -6.73
C ASN A 205 -20.52 0.21 -5.65
N ALA A 206 -19.27 -0.26 -5.61
CA ALA A 206 -18.29 0.26 -4.64
C ALA A 206 -17.99 1.75 -4.88
N ILE A 207 -17.84 2.15 -6.14
CA ILE A 207 -17.66 3.56 -6.55
C ILE A 207 -18.91 4.39 -6.21
N ASP A 208 -20.12 3.87 -6.44
CA ASP A 208 -21.37 4.56 -6.13
C ASP A 208 -21.59 4.74 -4.62
N ILE A 209 -21.13 3.80 -3.79
CA ILE A 209 -21.15 3.95 -2.33
C ILE A 209 -20.14 5.01 -1.92
N PHE A 210 -18.92 4.97 -2.44
CA PHE A 210 -17.92 5.99 -2.14
C PHE A 210 -18.37 7.38 -2.59
N GLY A 211 -19.06 7.51 -3.72
CA GLY A 211 -19.59 8.80 -4.19
C GLY A 211 -20.73 9.39 -3.34
N LYS A 212 -21.25 8.65 -2.36
CA LYS A 212 -22.25 9.15 -1.38
C LYS A 212 -21.61 9.66 -0.09
N ILE A 213 -20.31 9.41 0.10
CA ILE A 213 -19.49 9.84 1.23
C ILE A 213 -18.87 11.21 0.91
#